data_AF-A0A440AS63-F1
#
_entry.id   AF-A0A440AS63-F1
#
_cell.length_a   1.000
_cell.length_b   1.000
_cell.length_c   1.000
_cell.angle_alpha   90.00
_cell.angle_beta   90.00
_cell.angle_gamma   90.00
#
_symmetry.space_group_name_H-M   'P 1'
#
loop_
_entity.id
_entity.type
_entity.pdbx_description
1 polymer ?
#
loop_
_entity_poly.entity_id
_entity_poly.type
_entity_poly.pdbx_seq_one_letter_code
_entity_poly.pdbx_strand_id
1 'polypeptide(L)'
;MATSAVARETVFALRRQIAKIEGTLPERLEAPAGAAPVDADVTPRDLTIVRRGLAVAPPDAFLRTGAEGLDTALSGGLPKAALSEIHGAATRDAGVVAGFALSLVSLILKQEPPRLPVLWIGTAEVFREAGFPYARGLHGLFGIEPEQLLFSEAPRLLDGLWVAEEAARMTAASA
;
A
#
# COMPACT_ATOMS: atom_id res chain seq x y z
N MET A 1 -30.17 -9.70 2.30
CA MET A 1 -29.48 -10.40 1.19
C MET A 1 -29.87 -9.86 -0.19
N ALA A 2 -31.15 -9.57 -0.48
CA ALA A 2 -31.55 -8.98 -1.77
C ALA A 2 -30.95 -7.58 -2.04
N THR A 3 -30.91 -6.71 -1.03
CA THR A 3 -30.41 -5.32 -1.18
C THR A 3 -28.92 -5.24 -1.52
N SER A 4 -28.10 -6.17 -1.03
CA SER A 4 -26.67 -6.22 -1.34
C SER A 4 -26.39 -6.74 -2.75
N ALA A 5 -27.25 -7.61 -3.28
CA ALA A 5 -27.17 -8.08 -4.66
C ALA A 5 -27.50 -6.94 -5.64
N VAL A 6 -28.59 -6.20 -5.38
CA VAL A 6 -29.02 -5.03 -6.19
C VAL A 6 -27.97 -3.92 -6.18
N ALA A 7 -27.34 -3.65 -5.03
CA ALA A 7 -26.25 -2.67 -4.94
C ALA A 7 -25.02 -3.09 -5.77
N ARG A 8 -24.70 -4.40 -5.80
CA ARG A 8 -23.58 -4.94 -6.56
C ARG A 8 -23.81 -4.85 -8.07
N GLU A 9 -25.03 -5.16 -8.53
CA GLU A 9 -25.43 -5.01 -9.93
C GLU A 9 -25.34 -3.56 -10.41
N THR A 10 -25.76 -2.62 -9.57
CA THR A 10 -25.69 -1.18 -9.88
C THR A 10 -24.24 -0.72 -10.07
N VAL A 11 -23.33 -1.16 -9.19
CA VAL A 11 -21.90 -0.86 -9.31
C VAL A 11 -21.29 -1.45 -10.60
N PHE A 12 -21.68 -2.68 -10.97
CA PHE A 12 -21.23 -3.31 -12.22
C PHE A 12 -21.78 -2.61 -13.47
N ALA A 13 -23.00 -2.07 -13.40
CA ALA A 13 -23.56 -1.28 -14.49
C ALA A 13 -22.79 0.04 -14.66
N LEU A 14 -22.54 0.75 -13.55
CA LEU A 14 -21.83 2.03 -13.56
C LEU A 14 -20.40 1.91 -14.09
N ARG A 15 -19.64 0.89 -13.67
CA ARG A 15 -18.26 0.68 -14.16
C ARG A 15 -18.19 0.36 -15.66
N ARG A 16 -19.14 -0.40 -16.19
CA ARG A 16 -19.23 -0.65 -17.64
C ARG A 16 -19.51 0.64 -18.41
N GLN A 17 -20.29 1.53 -17.83
CA GLN A 17 -20.61 2.82 -18.45
C GLN A 17 -19.39 3.76 -18.43
N ILE A 18 -18.64 3.79 -17.33
CA ILE A 18 -17.37 4.54 -17.22
C ILE A 18 -16.36 4.03 -18.25
N ALA A 19 -16.13 2.71 -18.31
CA ALA A 19 -15.20 2.11 -19.27
C ALA A 19 -15.58 2.39 -20.73
N LYS A 20 -16.89 2.38 -21.05
CA LYS A 20 -17.39 2.75 -22.37
C LYS A 20 -17.12 4.22 -22.70
N ILE A 21 -17.23 5.12 -21.73
CA ILE A 21 -16.96 6.56 -21.91
C ILE A 21 -15.45 6.80 -22.08
N GLU A 22 -14.63 6.07 -21.32
CA GLU A 22 -13.18 6.24 -21.27
C GLU A 22 -12.44 5.47 -22.39
N GLY A 23 -13.15 4.63 -23.15
CA GLY A 23 -12.54 3.81 -24.20
C GLY A 23 -11.65 2.68 -23.67
N THR A 24 -11.81 2.34 -22.40
CA THR A 24 -11.04 1.31 -21.69
C THR A 24 -11.88 0.04 -21.50
N LEU A 25 -11.25 -1.09 -21.19
CA LEU A 25 -11.99 -2.30 -20.81
C LEU A 25 -12.51 -2.17 -19.37
N PRO A 26 -13.75 -2.59 -19.09
CA PRO A 26 -14.27 -2.54 -17.73
C PRO A 26 -13.45 -3.45 -16.81
N GLU A 27 -12.80 -2.88 -15.80
CA GLU A 27 -12.12 -3.64 -14.75
C GLU A 27 -13.08 -4.68 -14.15
N ARG A 28 -12.69 -5.95 -14.25
CA ARG A 28 -13.44 -7.05 -13.65
C ARG A 28 -13.17 -7.07 -12.14
N LEU A 29 -14.22 -6.92 -11.34
CA LEU A 29 -14.20 -7.30 -9.92
C LEU A 29 -14.22 -8.84 -9.83
N GLU A 30 -13.20 -9.49 -10.37
CA GLU A 30 -12.95 -10.89 -10.13
C GLU A 30 -12.26 -11.01 -8.77
N ALA A 31 -12.77 -11.92 -7.94
CA ALA A 31 -11.96 -12.40 -6.83
C ALA A 31 -10.70 -13.04 -7.45
N PRO A 32 -9.52 -12.88 -6.84
CA PRO A 32 -8.27 -13.41 -7.40
C PRO A 32 -8.46 -14.88 -7.80
N ALA A 33 -7.98 -15.23 -9.00
CA ALA A 33 -8.08 -16.59 -9.53
C ALA A 33 -7.40 -17.55 -8.53
N GLY A 34 -8.22 -18.40 -7.89
CA GLY A 34 -7.83 -19.19 -6.72
C GLY A 34 -8.78 -19.07 -5.53
N ALA A 35 -9.71 -18.10 -5.54
CA ALA A 35 -10.80 -18.03 -4.57
C ALA A 35 -11.80 -19.18 -4.80
N ALA A 36 -11.60 -20.29 -4.08
CA ALA A 36 -12.59 -21.35 -3.97
C ALA A 36 -13.93 -20.79 -3.46
N PRO A 37 -15.09 -21.35 -3.85
CA PRO A 37 -16.35 -21.00 -3.24
C PRO A 37 -16.23 -21.24 -1.73
N VAL A 38 -16.57 -20.22 -0.96
CA VAL A 38 -16.48 -20.25 0.51
C VAL A 38 -17.49 -21.28 1.00
N ASP A 39 -17.02 -22.45 1.40
CA ASP A 39 -17.83 -23.37 2.18
C ASP A 39 -18.30 -22.63 3.44
N ALA A 40 -19.55 -22.86 3.85
CA ALA A 40 -20.18 -22.17 4.98
C ALA A 40 -19.49 -22.40 6.35
N ASP A 41 -18.38 -23.16 6.36
CA ASP A 41 -17.58 -23.56 7.50
C ASP A 41 -16.14 -22.97 7.49
N VAL A 42 -15.85 -22.00 6.60
CA VAL A 42 -14.58 -21.26 6.63
C VAL A 42 -14.54 -20.36 7.85
N THR A 43 -13.71 -20.71 8.84
CA THR A 43 -13.41 -19.84 9.99
C THR A 43 -12.75 -18.53 9.51
N PRO A 44 -13.15 -17.36 10.04
CA PRO A 44 -12.92 -16.03 9.45
C PRO A 44 -11.50 -15.46 9.62
N ARG A 45 -10.44 -16.29 9.60
CA ARG A 45 -9.09 -15.85 9.97
C ARG A 45 -8.29 -15.17 8.86
N ASP A 46 -8.65 -15.34 7.58
CA ASP A 46 -7.79 -14.91 6.45
C ASP A 46 -8.49 -14.01 5.41
N LEU A 47 -9.51 -13.23 5.80
CA LEU A 47 -10.25 -12.36 4.87
C LEU A 47 -9.93 -10.87 5.06
N THR A 48 -8.95 -10.32 4.36
CA THR A 48 -8.77 -8.86 4.33
C THR A 48 -9.78 -8.20 3.39
N ILE A 49 -10.88 -7.68 3.94
CA ILE A 49 -11.80 -6.77 3.25
C ILE A 49 -11.76 -5.41 3.95
N VAL A 50 -11.04 -4.43 3.39
CA VAL A 50 -11.14 -3.05 3.86
C VAL A 50 -12.23 -2.33 3.06
N ARG A 51 -13.46 -2.32 3.58
CA ARG A 51 -14.53 -1.42 3.13
C ARG A 51 -15.04 -0.62 4.33
N ARG A 52 -14.92 0.71 4.26
CA ARG A 52 -15.61 1.70 5.14
C ARG A 52 -15.65 1.29 6.63
N GLY A 53 -14.49 1.23 7.28
CA GLY A 53 -14.41 1.17 8.75
C GLY A 53 -14.74 -0.18 9.40
N LEU A 54 -14.85 -1.27 8.63
CA LEU A 54 -14.90 -2.63 9.17
C LEU A 54 -13.62 -3.37 8.78
N ALA A 55 -12.66 -3.37 9.70
CA ALA A 55 -11.49 -4.23 9.63
C ALA A 55 -11.85 -5.60 10.22
N VAL A 56 -12.10 -6.59 9.37
CA VAL A 56 -11.96 -7.99 9.77
C VAL A 56 -10.60 -8.41 9.25
N ALA A 57 -9.54 -8.14 9.99
CA ALA A 57 -8.21 -8.62 9.67
C ALA A 57 -7.55 -9.09 10.97
N PRO A 58 -6.60 -10.05 10.89
CA PRO A 58 -5.92 -10.51 12.09
C PRO A 58 -5.15 -9.34 12.75
N PRO A 59 -4.92 -9.36 14.07
CA PRO A 59 -4.32 -8.24 14.79
C PRO A 59 -2.94 -7.81 14.29
N ASP A 60 -2.22 -8.73 13.64
CA ASP A 60 -0.92 -8.52 13.00
C ASP A 60 -1.03 -7.93 11.59
N ALA A 61 -2.23 -7.81 10.99
CA ALA A 61 -2.43 -7.20 9.68
C ALA A 61 -2.25 -5.66 9.68
N PHE A 62 -2.22 -5.05 10.88
CA PHE A 62 -2.08 -3.62 11.07
C PHE A 62 -0.77 -3.25 11.75
N LEU A 63 -0.08 -2.28 11.17
CA LEU A 63 1.02 -1.56 11.79
C LEU A 63 0.45 -0.50 12.74
N ARG A 64 0.68 -0.67 14.04
CA ARG A 64 0.43 0.39 15.02
C ARG A 64 1.53 1.43 14.95
N THR A 65 1.13 2.70 14.79
CA THR A 65 2.06 3.83 14.73
C THR A 65 2.58 4.23 16.11
N GLY A 66 1.84 3.87 17.17
CA GLY A 66 2.12 4.29 18.54
C GLY A 66 1.52 5.67 18.88
N ALA A 67 0.92 6.35 17.89
CA ALA A 67 0.12 7.55 18.11
C ALA A 67 -1.36 7.14 18.22
N GLU A 68 -1.86 7.06 19.45
CA GLU A 68 -3.21 6.55 19.76
C GLU A 68 -4.33 7.21 18.93
N GLY A 69 -4.26 8.53 18.75
CA GLY A 69 -5.23 9.27 17.94
C GLY A 69 -5.21 8.88 16.46
N LEU A 70 -4.02 8.64 15.89
CA LEU A 70 -3.87 8.21 14.50
C LEU A 70 -4.29 6.76 14.33
N ASP A 71 -3.85 5.87 15.22
CA ASP A 71 -4.23 4.46 15.19
C ASP A 71 -5.74 4.30 15.31
N THR A 72 -6.39 5.09 16.16
CA THR A 72 -7.86 5.11 16.30
C THR A 72 -8.54 5.59 15.01
N ALA A 73 -8.04 6.68 14.39
CA ALA A 73 -8.58 7.19 13.14
C ALA A 73 -8.45 6.18 11.98
N LEU A 74 -7.43 5.33 12.02
CA LEU A 74 -7.19 4.25 11.06
C LEU A 74 -7.81 2.90 11.47
N SER A 75 -8.71 2.89 12.47
CA SER A 75 -9.39 1.68 12.95
C SER A 75 -8.46 0.59 13.50
N GLY A 76 -7.35 0.98 14.13
CA GLY A 76 -6.41 0.10 14.81
C GLY A 76 -4.97 0.15 14.29
N GLY A 77 -4.70 0.88 13.21
CA GLY A 77 -3.37 1.09 12.64
C GLY A 77 -3.38 1.14 11.11
N LEU A 78 -2.19 1.23 10.51
CA LEU A 78 -2.03 1.21 9.06
C LEU A 78 -2.06 -0.23 8.53
N PRO A 79 -2.92 -0.60 7.58
CA PRO A 79 -2.92 -1.96 7.02
C PRO A 79 -1.62 -2.25 6.26
N LYS A 80 -0.95 -3.37 6.57
CA LYS A 80 0.32 -3.77 5.92
C LYS A 80 0.12 -4.22 4.46
N ALA A 81 -0.90 -5.05 4.22
CA ALA A 81 -1.24 -5.55 2.88
C ALA A 81 -2.22 -4.61 2.15
N ALA A 82 -1.83 -3.34 1.97
CA ALA A 82 -2.67 -2.34 1.32
C ALA A 82 -1.84 -1.24 0.62
N LEU A 83 -2.49 -0.49 -0.27
CA LEU A 83 -1.94 0.74 -0.83
C LEU A 83 -2.27 1.91 0.10
N SER A 84 -1.24 2.61 0.56
CA SER A 84 -1.37 3.81 1.39
C SER A 84 -0.81 5.03 0.64
N GLU A 85 -1.57 6.12 0.61
CA GLU A 85 -1.19 7.35 -0.08
C GLU A 85 -0.96 8.48 0.94
N ILE A 86 0.21 9.13 0.87
CA ILE A 86 0.61 10.19 1.78
C ILE A 86 0.84 11.46 0.96
N HIS A 87 0.11 12.52 1.30
CA HIS A 87 0.13 13.78 0.57
C HIS A 87 0.84 14.88 1.36
N GLY A 88 1.76 15.58 0.70
CA GLY A 88 2.24 16.90 1.14
C GLY A 88 1.36 18.00 0.57
N ALA A 89 1.42 19.21 1.13
CA ALA A 89 0.65 20.34 0.62
C ALA A 89 1.31 20.96 -0.64
N ALA A 90 2.64 20.85 -0.75
CA ALA A 90 3.40 21.30 -1.91
C ALA A 90 4.63 20.40 -2.15
N THR A 91 5.22 20.49 -3.34
CA THR A 91 6.42 19.72 -3.71
C THR A 91 7.60 19.92 -2.75
N ARG A 92 7.74 21.12 -2.17
CA ARG A 92 8.78 21.41 -1.17
C ARG A 92 8.66 20.59 0.11
N ASP A 93 7.48 20.02 0.37
CA ASP A 93 7.21 19.18 1.55
C ASP A 93 7.64 17.72 1.30
N ALA A 94 8.22 17.40 0.14
CA ALA A 94 8.67 16.05 -0.21
C ALA A 94 9.58 15.43 0.87
N GLY A 95 10.47 16.21 1.48
CA GLY A 95 11.32 15.74 2.58
C GLY A 95 10.53 15.35 3.83
N VAL A 96 9.46 16.08 4.17
CA VAL A 96 8.59 15.78 5.31
C VAL A 96 7.77 14.52 5.04
N VAL A 97 7.19 14.41 3.85
CA VAL A 97 6.42 13.23 3.42
C VAL A 97 7.30 11.99 3.38
N ALA A 98 8.50 12.10 2.80
CA ALA A 98 9.47 11.02 2.76
C ALA A 98 9.94 10.61 4.17
N GLY A 99 10.22 11.58 5.04
CA GLY A 99 10.56 11.33 6.44
C GLY A 99 9.46 10.58 7.19
N PHE A 100 8.20 11.00 7.03
CA PHE A 100 7.06 10.31 7.62
C PHE A 100 6.91 8.87 7.08
N ALA A 101 7.04 8.67 5.77
CA ALA A 101 7.03 7.33 5.17
C ALA A 101 8.17 6.45 5.74
N LEU A 102 9.39 7.00 5.86
CA LEU A 102 10.54 6.30 6.45
C LEU A 102 10.34 5.98 7.94
N SER A 103 9.63 6.82 8.69
CA SER A 103 9.22 6.50 10.07
C SER A 103 8.28 5.29 10.12
N LEU A 104 7.32 5.19 9.20
CA LEU A 104 6.43 4.02 9.10
C LEU A 104 7.22 2.76 8.72
N VAL A 105 8.10 2.86 7.74
CA VAL A 105 8.99 1.75 7.33
C VAL A 105 9.88 1.30 8.50
N SER A 106 10.43 2.23 9.28
CA SER A 106 11.21 1.91 10.50
C SER A 106 10.39 1.08 11.50
N LEU A 107 9.11 1.39 11.69
CA LEU A 107 8.24 0.63 12.58
C LEU A 107 8.00 -0.79 12.06
N ILE A 108 7.79 -0.96 10.75
CA ILE A 108 7.62 -2.28 10.13
C ILE A 108 8.89 -3.12 10.29
N LEU A 109 10.05 -2.56 9.93
CA LEU A 109 11.35 -3.26 9.98
C LEU A 109 11.78 -3.65 11.41
N LYS A 110 11.22 -3.03 12.45
CA LYS A 110 11.43 -3.41 13.85
C LYS A 110 10.60 -4.61 14.29
N GLN A 111 9.49 -4.90 13.61
CA GLN A 111 8.55 -5.97 13.98
C GLN A 111 8.89 -7.32 13.33
N GLU A 112 9.47 -7.33 12.13
CA GLU A 112 9.61 -8.55 11.31
C GLU A 112 11.07 -8.89 10.94
N PRO A 113 11.68 -9.90 11.59
CA PRO A 113 12.86 -10.59 11.06
C PRO A 113 12.44 -11.77 10.14
N PRO A 114 13.08 -11.98 8.98
CA PRO A 114 14.23 -11.26 8.42
C PRO A 114 13.84 -9.93 7.76
N ARG A 115 14.75 -8.95 7.83
CA ARG A 115 14.56 -7.62 7.24
C ARG A 115 14.58 -7.72 5.72
N LEU A 116 13.41 -7.69 5.09
CA LEU A 116 13.29 -7.61 3.64
C LEU A 116 13.71 -6.22 3.15
N PRO A 117 14.27 -6.12 1.92
CA PRO A 117 14.67 -4.83 1.36
C PRO A 117 13.46 -3.92 1.13
N VAL A 118 13.66 -2.63 1.34
CA VAL A 118 12.70 -1.57 1.04
C VAL A 118 13.00 -1.05 -0.36
N LEU A 119 12.00 -1.05 -1.24
CA LEU A 119 12.15 -0.51 -2.59
C LEU A 119 11.65 0.95 -2.64
N TRP A 120 12.56 1.87 -2.95
CA TRP A 120 12.30 3.30 -3.10
C TRP A 120 12.24 3.66 -4.59
N ILE A 121 11.03 3.82 -5.10
CA ILE A 121 10.77 4.10 -6.52
C ILE A 121 10.48 5.58 -6.70
N GLY A 122 11.12 6.21 -7.67
CA GLY A 122 10.86 7.61 -8.00
C GLY A 122 11.20 7.91 -9.46
N THR A 123 10.69 9.03 -9.97
CA THR A 123 11.10 9.51 -11.29
C THR A 123 12.41 10.29 -11.21
N ALA A 124 13.13 10.37 -12.32
CA ALA A 124 14.35 11.19 -12.44
C ALA A 124 14.11 12.67 -12.06
N GLU A 125 12.91 13.19 -12.30
CA GLU A 125 12.52 14.56 -11.94
C GLU A 125 12.36 14.72 -10.43
N VAL A 126 11.65 13.79 -9.78
CA VAL A 126 11.49 13.80 -8.31
C VAL A 126 12.83 13.74 -7.60
N PHE A 127 13.75 12.86 -8.05
CA PHE A 127 15.08 12.77 -7.44
C PHE A 127 15.96 13.99 -7.71
N ARG A 128 15.75 14.69 -8.83
CA ARG A 128 16.47 15.94 -9.12
C ARG A 128 16.00 17.08 -8.23
N GLU A 129 14.71 17.13 -7.91
CA GLU A 129 14.13 18.20 -7.08
C GLU A 129 14.25 17.94 -5.58
N ALA A 130 13.84 16.75 -5.13
CA ALA A 130 13.78 16.38 -3.72
C ALA A 130 15.07 15.69 -3.22
N GLY A 131 15.93 15.25 -4.14
CA GLY A 131 17.12 14.48 -3.81
C GLY A 131 16.81 13.01 -3.47
N PHE A 132 17.84 12.31 -3.01
CA PHE A 132 17.75 10.95 -2.49
C PHE A 132 17.72 10.95 -0.96
N PRO A 133 17.12 9.93 -0.32
CA PRO A 133 17.28 9.67 1.11
C PRO A 133 18.75 9.67 1.53
N TYR A 134 19.09 10.45 2.56
CA TYR A 134 20.46 10.59 3.03
C TYR A 134 20.87 9.39 3.90
N ALA A 135 21.87 8.63 3.47
CA ALA A 135 22.29 7.37 4.12
C ALA A 135 22.56 7.48 5.63
N ARG A 136 23.29 8.50 6.09
CA ARG A 136 23.53 8.68 7.54
C ARG A 136 22.24 9.05 8.28
N GLY A 137 21.33 9.75 7.63
CA GLY A 137 20.01 10.06 8.17
C GLY A 137 19.13 8.82 8.31
N LEU A 138 19.16 7.91 7.33
CA LEU A 138 18.47 6.61 7.38
C LEU A 138 18.86 5.83 8.64
N HIS A 139 20.15 5.63 8.85
CA HIS A 139 20.65 4.91 10.02
C HIS A 139 20.39 5.70 11.31
N GLY A 140 20.80 6.98 11.36
CA GLY A 140 20.78 7.76 12.59
C GLY A 140 19.40 8.18 13.10
N LEU A 141 18.44 8.42 12.20
CA LEU A 141 17.09 8.89 12.58
C LEU A 141 16.04 7.78 12.51
N PHE A 142 16.20 6.82 11.59
CA PHE A 142 15.20 5.78 11.33
C PHE A 142 15.68 4.38 11.71
N GLY A 143 16.97 4.17 12.00
CA GLY A 143 17.52 2.84 12.28
C GLY A 143 17.43 1.89 11.08
N ILE A 144 17.37 2.44 9.86
CA ILE A 144 17.35 1.69 8.61
C ILE A 144 18.78 1.63 8.10
N GLU A 145 19.33 0.42 7.94
CA GLU A 145 20.65 0.28 7.35
C GLU A 145 20.61 0.69 5.87
N PRO A 146 21.57 1.49 5.36
CA PRO A 146 21.55 1.95 3.97
C PRO A 146 21.44 0.80 2.95
N GLU A 147 21.99 -0.36 3.26
CA GLU A 147 21.97 -1.57 2.41
C GLU A 147 20.58 -2.20 2.30
N GLN A 148 19.64 -1.82 3.17
CA GLN A 148 18.26 -2.28 3.11
C GLN A 148 17.41 -1.50 2.11
N LEU A 149 17.88 -0.36 1.59
CA LEU A 149 17.12 0.49 0.69
C LEU A 149 17.61 0.31 -0.75
N LEU A 150 16.74 -0.24 -1.61
CA LEU A 150 16.97 -0.36 -3.05
C LEU A 150 16.32 0.82 -3.76
N PHE A 151 17.04 1.44 -4.69
CA PHE A 151 16.52 2.55 -5.48
C PHE A 151 16.13 2.10 -6.88
N SER A 152 14.95 2.51 -7.32
CA SER A 152 14.52 2.39 -8.71
C SER A 152 14.18 3.77 -9.26
N GLU A 153 15.03 4.26 -10.16
CA GLU A 153 14.75 5.46 -10.93
C GLU A 153 14.05 5.08 -12.23
N ALA A 154 12.82 5.58 -12.38
CA ALA A 154 12.00 5.36 -13.57
C ALA A 154 11.97 6.61 -14.45
N PRO A 155 12.15 6.50 -15.77
CA PRO A 155 12.12 7.66 -16.67
C PRO A 155 10.70 8.23 -16.82
N ARG A 156 9.66 7.42 -16.63
CA ARG A 156 8.25 7.84 -16.67
C ARG A 156 7.48 7.24 -15.50
N LEU A 157 6.41 7.92 -15.10
CA LEU A 157 5.52 7.44 -14.03
C LEU A 157 5.01 6.02 -14.29
N LEU A 158 4.62 5.72 -15.53
CA LEU A 158 4.13 4.39 -15.91
C LEU A 158 5.18 3.29 -15.65
N ASP A 159 6.45 3.58 -15.92
CA ASP A 159 7.54 2.62 -15.68
C ASP A 159 7.74 2.40 -14.18
N GLY A 160 7.59 3.46 -13.36
CA GLY A 160 7.65 3.35 -11.89
C GLY A 160 6.49 2.54 -11.30
N LEU A 161 5.28 2.71 -11.83
CA LEU A 161 4.12 1.90 -11.43
C LEU A 161 4.30 0.43 -11.82
N TRP A 162 4.87 0.17 -13.00
CA TRP A 162 5.20 -1.19 -13.41
C TRP A 162 6.21 -1.85 -12.47
N VAL A 163 7.27 -1.13 -12.07
CA VAL A 163 8.23 -1.63 -11.06
C VAL A 163 7.53 -1.93 -9.73
N ALA A 164 6.60 -1.07 -9.29
CA ALA A 164 5.86 -1.28 -8.05
C ALA A 164 4.96 -2.53 -8.13
N GLU A 165 4.29 -2.76 -9.26
CA GLU A 165 3.48 -3.95 -9.49
C GLU A 165 4.33 -5.22 -9.43
N GLU A 166 5.46 -5.25 -10.14
CA GLU A 166 6.35 -6.41 -10.14
C GLU A 166 6.92 -6.68 -8.74
N ALA A 167 7.33 -5.63 -8.02
CA ALA A 167 7.83 -5.76 -6.65
C ALA A 167 6.77 -6.33 -5.70
N ALA A 168 5.51 -5.87 -5.80
CA ALA A 168 4.41 -6.38 -4.98
C ALA A 168 4.08 -7.86 -5.23
N ARG A 169 4.45 -8.41 -6.41
CA ARG A 169 4.31 -9.84 -6.72
C ARG A 169 5.46 -10.69 -6.14
N MET A 170 6.58 -10.06 -5.77
CA MET A 170 7.75 -10.76 -5.22
C MET A 170 7.59 -11.01 -3.72
N THR A 171 7.80 -12.25 -3.28
CA THR A 171 7.88 -12.59 -1.85
C THR A 171 9.15 -12.05 -1.18
N ALA A 172 10.15 -11.66 -1.98
CA ALA A 172 11.43 -11.10 -1.53
C ALA A 172 11.40 -9.57 -1.29
N ALA A 173 10.29 -8.90 -1.63
CA ALA A 173 10.12 -7.46 -1.50
C ALA A 173 8.76 -7.16 -0.87
N SER A 174 8.53 -7.65 0.35
CA SER A 174 7.32 -7.34 1.11
C SER A 174 7.72 -6.92 2.51
N ALA A 175 7.22 -5.79 2.98
CA ALA A 175 7.24 -5.38 4.38
C ALA A 175 5.79 -5.07 4.77
#